data_AF-A0A828ZR01-F1
#
_entry.id   AF-A0A828ZR01-F1
#
_cell.length_a   1.000
_cell.length_b   1.000
_cell.length_c   1.000
_cell.angle_alpha   90.00
_cell.angle_beta   90.00
_cell.angle_gamma   90.00
#
_symmetry.space_group_name_H-M   'P 1'
#
loop_
_entity.id
_entity.type
_entity.pdbx_description
1 polymer ?
#
loop_
_entity_poly.entity_id
_entity_poly.type
_entity_poly.pdbx_seq_one_letter_code
_entity_poly.pdbx_strand_id
1 'polypeptide(L)' 'MVGFIRFVTLAAFGVFYLGLKIRRKNDQKNNLKESDLSQYKKNEEGLYPWEVDQDDSPKRIEPNASRYVNQARPRRGRW' A
#
# COMPACT_ATOMS: atom_id res chain seq x y z
N MET A 1 -40.77 -0.96 -21.24
CA MET A 1 -39.31 -1.06 -21.49
C MET A 1 -38.46 -0.23 -20.53
N VAL A 2 -38.73 1.06 -20.32
CA VAL A 2 -37.86 1.97 -19.53
C VAL A 2 -37.65 1.52 -18.08
N GLY A 3 -38.70 1.03 -17.40
CA GLY A 3 -38.58 0.54 -16.02
C GLY A 3 -37.70 -0.70 -15.87
N PHE A 4 -37.75 -1.61 -16.85
CA PHE A 4 -36.90 -2.80 -16.89
C PHE A 4 -35.43 -2.42 -17.07
N ILE A 5 -35.13 -1.49 -17.98
CA ILE A 5 -33.77 -0.99 -18.20
C ILE A 5 -33.21 -0.37 -16.91
N ARG A 6 -34.00 0.45 -16.20
CA ARG A 6 -33.60 1.05 -14.92
C ARG A 6 -33.30 -0.01 -13.85
N PHE A 7 -34.15 -1.04 -13.76
CA PHE A 7 -33.95 -2.13 -12.82
C PHE A 7 -32.66 -2.92 -13.11
N VAL A 8 -32.42 -3.25 -14.38
CA VAL A 8 -31.19 -3.94 -14.81
C VAL A 8 -29.95 -3.09 -14.54
N THR A 9 -30.00 -1.78 -14.80
CA THR A 9 -28.86 -0.90 -14.51
C THR A 9 -28.54 -0.80 -13.02
N LEU A 10 -29.57 -0.70 -12.16
CA LEU A 10 -29.38 -0.65 -10.71
C LEU A 10 -28.81 -1.96 -10.16
N ALA A 11 -29.31 -3.10 -10.67
CA ALA A 11 -28.76 -4.41 -10.35
C ALA A 11 -27.29 -4.53 -10.77
N ALA A 12 -26.93 -4.07 -11.97
CA ALA A 12 -25.55 -4.08 -12.47
C ALA A 12 -24.62 -3.21 -11.60
N PHE A 13 -25.06 -2.00 -11.19
CA PHE A 13 -24.30 -1.16 -10.27
C PHE A 13 -24.11 -1.82 -8.89
N GLY A 14 -25.14 -2.50 -8.37
CA GLY A 14 -25.06 -3.26 -7.13
C GLY A 14 -24.01 -4.37 -7.18
N VAL A 15 -24.03 -5.18 -8.25
CA VAL A 15 -23.04 -6.25 -8.48
C VAL A 15 -21.63 -5.67 -8.64
N PHE A 16 -21.48 -4.58 -9.39
CA PHE A 16 -20.19 -3.91 -9.57
C PHE A 16 -19.62 -3.39 -8.24
N TYR A 17 -20.46 -2.76 -7.41
CA TYR A 17 -20.06 -2.29 -6.09
C TYR A 17 -19.64 -3.43 -5.15
N LEU A 18 -20.38 -4.54 -5.15
CA LEU A 18 -20.00 -5.75 -4.43
C LEU A 18 -18.63 -6.28 -4.89
N GLY A 19 -18.38 -6.33 -6.20
CA GLY A 19 -17.09 -6.73 -6.76
C GLY A 19 -15.95 -5.83 -6.31
N LEU A 20 -16.13 -4.51 -6.33
CA LEU A 20 -15.14 -3.55 -5.83
C LEU A 20 -14.89 -3.70 -4.32
N LYS A 21 -15.93 -3.92 -3.52
CA LYS A 21 -15.81 -4.12 -2.07
C LYS A 21 -15.02 -5.38 -1.74
N ILE A 22 -15.24 -6.47 -2.47
CA ILE A 22 -14.48 -7.72 -2.30
C ILE A 22 -13.01 -7.53 -2.69
N ARG A 23 -12.74 -6.88 -3.83
CA ARG A 23 -11.36 -6.58 -4.26
C ARG A 23 -10.60 -5.78 -3.20
N ARG A 24 -11.17 -4.67 -2.73
CA ARG A 24 -10.55 -3.84 -1.67
C ARG A 24 -10.25 -4.64 -0.40
N LYS A 25 -11.16 -5.52 0.02
CA LYS A 25 -10.95 -6.38 1.20
C LYS A 25 -9.80 -7.37 0.98
N ASN A 26 -9.64 -7.90 -0.23
CA ASN A 26 -8.55 -8.81 -0.55
C ASN A 26 -7.20 -8.08 -0.63
N ASP A 27 -7.17 -6.88 -1.22
CA ASP A 27 -5.96 -6.06 -1.28
C ASP A 27 -5.46 -5.71 0.12
N GLN A 28 -6.37 -5.33 1.03
CA GLN A 28 -6.03 -5.06 2.42
C GLN A 28 -5.52 -6.31 3.16
N LYS A 29 -6.09 -7.49 2.89
CA LYS A 29 -5.59 -8.77 3.43
C LYS A 29 -4.20 -9.10 2.91
N ASN A 30 -3.91 -8.81 1.65
CA ASN A 30 -2.59 -9.06 1.06
C ASN A 30 -1.54 -8.13 1.66
N ASN A 31 -1.85 -6.84 1.87
CA ASN A 31 -0.96 -5.91 2.58
C ASN A 31 -0.68 -6.36 4.02
N LEU A 32 -1.67 -6.98 4.70
CA LEU A 32 -1.47 -7.53 6.05
C LEU A 32 -0.57 -8.78 6.05
N LYS A 33 -0.54 -9.57 4.98
CA LYS A 33 0.39 -10.69 4.85
C LYS A 33 1.84 -10.22 4.71
N GLU A 34 2.07 -9.06 4.12
CA GLU A 34 3.41 -8.47 3.99
C GLU A 34 3.96 -8.00 5.35
N SER A 35 3.08 -7.68 6.31
CA SER A 35 3.46 -7.39 7.69
C SER A 35 3.67 -8.61 8.59
N ASP A 36 3.57 -9.84 8.04
CA ASP A 36 3.77 -11.06 8.81
C ASP A 36 5.27 -11.29 9.08
N LEU A 37 5.74 -10.83 10.25
CA LEU A 37 7.13 -10.94 10.68
C LEU A 37 7.54 -12.37 11.07
N SER A 38 6.60 -13.32 11.10
CA SER A 38 6.87 -14.71 11.50
C SER A 38 7.80 -15.46 10.54
N GLN A 39 7.95 -14.96 9.32
CA GLN A 39 8.81 -15.55 8.28
C GLN A 39 10.30 -15.26 8.50
N TYR A 40 10.64 -14.26 9.31
CA TYR A 40 12.03 -13.84 9.52
C TYR A 40 12.66 -14.65 10.65
N LYS A 41 13.81 -15.27 10.35
CA LYS A 41 14.62 -15.99 11.33
C LYS A 41 15.82 -15.12 11.75
N LYS A 42 16.21 -15.23 13.02
CA LYS A 42 17.44 -14.64 13.54
C LYS A 42 18.67 -15.26 12.87
N ASN A 43 19.71 -14.46 12.69
CA ASN A 43 21.03 -14.93 12.26
C ASN A 43 21.73 -15.73 13.38
N GLU A 44 22.96 -16.21 13.12
CA GLU A 44 23.76 -16.97 14.10
C GLU A 44 24.08 -16.16 15.38
N GLU A 45 24.09 -14.84 15.26
CA GLU A 45 24.34 -13.89 16.35
C GLU A 45 23.06 -13.53 17.13
N GLY A 46 21.90 -14.07 16.73
CA GLY A 46 20.62 -13.86 17.41
C GLY A 46 19.90 -12.54 17.05
N LEU A 47 20.35 -11.86 16.00
CA LEU A 47 19.82 -10.59 15.49
C LEU A 47 18.84 -10.83 14.33
N TYR A 48 17.78 -10.03 14.28
CA TYR A 48 16.90 -9.97 13.12
C TYR A 48 17.52 -9.13 11.98
N PRO A 49 17.10 -9.30 10.71
CA PRO A 49 17.69 -8.58 9.57
C PRO A 49 17.71 -7.06 9.72
N TRP A 50 16.67 -6.47 10.32
CA TRP A 50 16.59 -5.02 10.59
C TRP A 50 17.36 -4.56 11.84
N GLU A 51 17.86 -5.49 12.66
CA GLU A 51 18.73 -5.19 13.81
C GLU A 51 20.21 -5.21 13.42
N VAL A 52 20.56 -5.95 12.36
CA VAL A 52 21.93 -6.06 11.81
C VAL A 52 22.37 -4.75 11.15
N ASP A 53 21.46 -4.13 10.41
CA ASP A 53 21.74 -2.90 9.65
C ASP A 53 21.27 -1.66 10.43
N GLN A 54 22.18 -1.10 11.23
CA GLN A 54 21.96 0.13 12.01
C GLN A 54 22.62 1.36 11.38
N ASP A 55 23.18 1.23 10.17
CA ASP A 55 23.85 2.34 9.51
C ASP A 55 22.83 3.24 8.80
N ASP A 56 22.33 4.20 9.56
CA ASP A 56 21.49 5.30 9.08
C ASP A 56 22.33 6.51 8.63
N SER A 57 23.64 6.35 8.43
CA SER A 57 24.51 7.49 8.11
C SER A 57 24.21 8.07 6.73
N PRO A 58 24.41 9.40 6.54
CA PRO A 58 24.21 10.05 5.24
C PRO A 58 25.13 9.50 4.15
N LYS A 59 26.22 8.81 4.52
CA LYS A 59 27.22 8.27 3.60
C LYS A 59 26.68 7.12 2.75
N ARG A 60 25.58 6.51 3.18
CA ARG A 60 24.95 5.38 2.49
C ARG A 60 24.14 5.80 1.26
N ILE A 61 23.78 7.08 1.18
CA ILE A 61 23.03 7.64 0.07
C ILE A 61 24.00 7.85 -1.10
N GLU A 62 23.73 7.21 -2.24
CA GLU A 62 24.54 7.42 -3.44
C GLU A 62 24.55 8.91 -3.83
N PRO A 63 25.67 9.47 -4.33
CA PRO A 63 25.77 10.89 -4.64
C PRO A 63 24.82 11.34 -5.77
N ASN A 64 24.34 10.40 -6.58
CA ASN A 64 23.37 10.60 -7.66
C ASN A 64 21.91 10.34 -7.21
N ALA A 65 21.66 9.99 -5.94
CA ALA A 65 20.34 9.60 -5.49
C ALA A 65 19.36 10.78 -5.61
N SER A 66 18.23 10.53 -6.28
CA SER A 66 17.20 11.55 -6.43
C SER A 66 16.53 11.85 -5.08
N ARG A 67 16.34 13.13 -4.78
CA ARG A 67 15.64 13.55 -3.56
C ARG A 67 14.17 13.12 -3.64
N TYR A 68 13.71 12.38 -2.64
CA TYR A 68 12.28 12.14 -2.47
C TYR A 68 11.53 13.45 -2.19
N VAL A 69 10.54 13.75 -3.02
CA VAL A 69 9.62 14.88 -2.82
C VAL A 69 8.22 14.32 -2.65
N ASN A 70 7.69 14.41 -1.44
CA ASN A 70 6.30 14.06 -1.17
C ASN A 70 5.37 15.00 -1.98
N GLN A 71 4.73 14.45 -3.02
CA GLN A 71 3.79 15.17 -3.88
C GLN A 71 2.34 15.14 -3.33
N ALA A 72 2.04 14.24 -2.39
CA ALA A 72 0.72 14.10 -1.79
C ALA A 72 0.43 15.18 -0.73
N ARG A 73 1.44 15.92 -0.28
CA ARG A 73 1.25 17.03 0.66
C ARG A 73 0.60 18.23 -0.05
N PRO A 74 -0.41 18.88 0.54
CA PRO A 74 -0.95 20.12 0.00
C PRO A 74 0.16 21.16 -0.11
N ARG A 75 0.34 21.74 -1.30
CA ARG A 75 1.31 22.82 -1.51
C ARG A 75 0.81 24.04 -0.72
N ARG A 76 1.66 24.61 0.14
CA ARG A 76 1.40 25.95 0.68
C ARG A 76 1.34 26.91 -0.51
N GLY A 77 0.18 27.55 -0.73
CA GLY A 77 0.05 28.61 -1.71
C GLY A 77 0.97 29.79 -1.35
N ARG A 78 1.45 30.49 -2.39
CA ARG A 78 2.03 31.83 -2.20
C ARG A 78 0.85 32.76 -1.89
N TRP A 79 0.88 33.36 -0.71
CA TRP A 79 -0.04 34.44 -0.35
C TRP A 79 0.14 35.62 -1.31
#